data_AF-A0AAJ3CDR7-F1
#
_entry.id   AF-A0AAJ3CDR7-F1
#
_cell.length_a   1.000
_cell.length_b   1.000
_cell.length_c   1.000
_cell.angle_alpha   90.00
_cell.angle_beta   90.00
_cell.angle_gamma   90.00
#
_symmetry.space_group_name_H-M   'P 1'
#
loop_
_entity.id
_entity.type
_entity.pdbx_description
1 polymer ?
#
loop_
_entity_poly.entity_id
_entity_poly.type
_entity_poly.pdbx_seq_one_letter_code
_entity_poly.pdbx_strand_id
1 'polypeptide(L)'
;MTRQNAYSRDQLLASARGELFGPNSGRLPNDPMLMFDRITEINDNGGSHGKGMIRAELDIRPDLWFFNCHFIGDPVMPGCLGLDAMWQLTGFFLTWIGAPGRGRALGCGEVKFTGQVLPTATLVTYEIEISRVINRKLVMAQSDARMLVDGREIYAAKDLRVGMFTSTENF
;
A
#
# COMPACT_ATOMS: atom_id res chain seq x y z
N MET A 1 -23.12 -2.19 -6.30
CA MET A 1 -22.72 -0.92 -5.64
C MET A 1 -21.57 -0.33 -6.44
N THR A 2 -21.63 0.95 -6.75
CA THR A 2 -20.51 1.65 -7.40
C THR A 2 -19.35 1.72 -6.41
N ARG A 3 -18.16 1.28 -6.83
CA ARG A 3 -16.95 1.35 -6.01
C ARG A 3 -16.52 2.82 -5.87
N GLN A 4 -16.11 3.23 -4.67
CA GLN A 4 -15.54 4.57 -4.46
C GLN A 4 -14.13 4.62 -5.06
N ASN A 5 -13.72 5.81 -5.51
CA ASN A 5 -12.42 6.05 -6.12
C ASN A 5 -11.44 6.81 -5.20
N ALA A 6 -11.82 7.07 -3.96
CA ALA A 6 -10.98 7.67 -2.91
C ALA A 6 -11.47 7.19 -1.54
N TYR A 7 -10.58 7.14 -0.55
CA TYR A 7 -10.87 6.66 0.80
C TYR A 7 -10.18 7.52 1.87
N SER A 8 -10.94 7.94 2.87
CA SER A 8 -10.45 8.69 4.04
C SER A 8 -9.81 7.78 5.09
N ARG A 9 -9.09 8.38 6.04
CA ARG A 9 -8.45 7.67 7.15
C ARG A 9 -9.40 6.76 7.91
N ASP A 10 -10.60 7.24 8.25
CA ASP A 10 -11.59 6.46 8.99
C ASP A 10 -12.06 5.22 8.21
N GLN A 11 -12.17 5.34 6.88
CA GLN A 11 -12.51 4.22 6.02
C GLN A 11 -11.37 3.21 5.93
N LEU A 12 -10.12 3.66 5.92
CA LEU A 12 -8.94 2.78 5.97
C LEU A 12 -8.86 2.03 7.30
N LEU A 13 -9.15 2.71 8.42
CA LEU A 13 -9.25 2.05 9.73
C LEU A 13 -10.43 1.07 9.79
N ALA A 14 -11.56 1.37 9.15
CA ALA A 14 -12.65 0.42 8.98
C ALA A 14 -12.24 -0.79 8.12
N SER A 15 -11.39 -0.60 7.10
CA SER A 15 -10.79 -1.71 6.33
C SER A 15 -9.92 -2.59 7.24
N ALA A 16 -9.09 -1.99 8.10
CA ALA A 16 -8.25 -2.73 9.05
C ALA A 16 -9.08 -3.57 10.04
N ARG A 17 -10.25 -3.07 10.45
CA ARG A 17 -11.20 -3.81 11.30
C ARG A 17 -12.05 -4.85 10.54
N GLY A 18 -12.02 -4.85 9.21
CA GLY A 18 -12.85 -5.73 8.37
C GLY A 18 -14.30 -5.27 8.21
N GLU A 19 -14.56 -3.98 8.43
CA GLU A 19 -15.88 -3.36 8.39
C GLU A 19 -16.19 -2.74 7.03
N LEU A 20 -15.16 -2.40 6.23
CA LEU A 20 -15.34 -1.68 4.96
C LEU A 20 -15.87 -2.57 3.82
N PHE A 21 -15.29 -3.75 3.63
CA PHE A 21 -15.63 -4.67 2.53
C PHE A 21 -16.23 -6.00 3.03
N GLY A 22 -16.46 -6.12 4.35
CA GLY A 22 -17.03 -7.29 5.00
C GLY A 22 -16.00 -8.22 5.65
N PRO A 23 -16.46 -9.18 6.48
CA PRO A 23 -15.58 -9.93 7.39
C PRO A 23 -14.57 -10.86 6.69
N ASN A 24 -14.88 -11.30 5.46
CA ASN A 24 -14.10 -12.25 4.67
C ASN A 24 -13.23 -11.59 3.59
N SER A 25 -13.21 -10.26 3.53
CA SER A 25 -12.40 -9.50 2.59
C SER A 25 -10.95 -9.39 3.06
N GLY A 26 -10.07 -8.89 2.19
CA GLY A 26 -8.77 -8.40 2.62
C GLY A 26 -8.93 -7.27 3.63
N ARG A 27 -7.89 -7.10 4.45
CA ARG A 27 -7.81 -6.04 5.47
C ARG A 27 -6.46 -5.35 5.33
N LEU A 28 -6.47 -4.04 5.55
CA LEU A 28 -5.24 -3.32 5.82
C LEU A 28 -4.71 -3.67 7.21
N PRO A 29 -3.41 -3.45 7.48
CA PRO A 29 -2.92 -3.36 8.84
C PRO A 29 -3.65 -2.25 9.61
N ASN A 30 -3.70 -2.37 10.93
CA ASN A 30 -4.10 -1.27 11.81
C ASN A 30 -2.85 -0.51 12.28
N ASP A 31 -3.05 0.60 12.98
CA ASP A 31 -1.95 1.31 13.63
C ASP A 31 -1.22 0.42 14.65
N PRO A 32 0.13 0.54 14.73
CA PRO A 32 0.97 1.54 14.07
C PRO A 32 1.55 1.11 12.71
N MET A 33 1.03 0.03 12.09
CA MET A 33 1.54 -0.54 10.84
C MET A 33 0.83 -0.04 9.57
N LEU A 34 -0.26 0.72 9.69
CA LEU A 34 -0.94 1.33 8.54
C LEU A 34 -0.13 2.52 8.03
N MET A 35 0.45 2.40 6.84
CA MET A 35 1.49 3.33 6.35
C MET A 35 0.98 4.40 5.36
N PHE A 36 -0.30 4.71 5.38
CA PHE A 36 -0.88 5.83 4.64
C PHE A 36 -2.16 6.31 5.32
N ASP A 37 -2.44 7.60 5.20
CA ASP A 37 -3.58 8.27 5.82
C ASP A 37 -4.80 8.31 4.92
N ARG A 38 -4.61 8.28 3.60
CA ARG A 38 -5.69 8.36 2.61
C ARG A 38 -5.31 7.74 1.28
N ILE A 39 -6.32 7.26 0.57
CA ILE A 39 -6.24 6.94 -0.86
C ILE A 39 -6.93 8.09 -1.59
N THR A 40 -6.17 8.86 -2.37
CA THR A 40 -6.69 10.00 -3.13
C THR A 40 -7.27 9.60 -4.47
N GLU A 41 -6.80 8.47 -5.02
CA GLU A 41 -7.29 7.92 -6.29
C GLU A 41 -7.13 6.40 -6.35
N ILE A 42 -8.15 5.69 -6.83
CA ILE A 42 -8.10 4.28 -7.20
C ILE A 42 -9.01 4.00 -8.38
N ASN A 43 -8.46 3.36 -9.43
CA ASN A 43 -9.17 3.01 -10.66
C ASN A 43 -8.75 1.63 -11.16
N ASP A 44 -9.65 0.90 -11.84
CA ASP A 44 -9.34 -0.38 -12.52
C ASP A 44 -8.96 -0.22 -14.00
N ASN A 45 -8.74 1.01 -14.43
CA ASN A 45 -8.25 1.39 -15.75
C ASN A 45 -7.12 2.44 -15.61
N GLY A 46 -6.43 2.73 -16.72
CA GLY A 46 -5.26 3.62 -16.69
C GLY A 46 -4.01 2.96 -16.10
N GLY A 47 -3.04 3.79 -15.71
CA GLY A 47 -1.65 3.36 -15.44
C GLY A 47 -0.90 2.99 -16.72
N SER A 48 0.42 2.81 -16.64
CA SER A 48 1.26 2.46 -17.80
C SER A 48 0.84 1.18 -18.53
N HIS A 49 0.16 0.27 -17.85
CA HIS A 49 -0.33 -1.00 -18.41
C HIS A 49 -1.83 -1.03 -18.72
N GLY A 50 -2.57 0.04 -18.43
CA GLY A 50 -4.02 0.09 -18.64
C GLY A 50 -4.82 -0.87 -17.75
N LYS A 51 -4.26 -1.32 -16.62
CA LYS A 51 -4.88 -2.31 -15.71
C LYS A 51 -5.29 -1.74 -14.35
N GLY A 52 -5.17 -0.43 -14.17
CA GLY A 52 -5.51 0.24 -12.93
C GLY A 52 -4.31 0.85 -12.22
N MET A 53 -4.63 1.71 -11.26
CA MET A 53 -3.65 2.45 -10.49
C MET A 53 -4.23 2.87 -9.13
N ILE A 54 -3.35 3.19 -8.20
CA ILE A 54 -3.68 3.75 -6.88
C ILE A 54 -2.72 4.90 -6.57
N ARG A 55 -3.26 5.99 -6.04
CA ARG A 55 -2.50 7.05 -5.37
C ARG A 55 -2.93 7.19 -3.92
N ALA A 56 -1.96 7.26 -3.03
CA ALA A 56 -2.19 7.38 -1.60
C ALA A 56 -1.15 8.29 -0.96
N GLU A 57 -1.46 8.77 0.24
CA GLU A 57 -0.64 9.75 0.94
C GLU A 57 -0.49 9.42 2.41
N LEU A 58 0.67 9.77 2.98
CA LEU A 58 0.97 9.74 4.41
C LEU A 58 1.46 11.12 4.82
N ASP A 59 0.80 11.74 5.81
CA ASP A 59 1.26 13.00 6.39
C ASP A 59 2.45 12.74 7.29
N ILE A 60 3.57 13.41 7.02
CA ILE A 60 4.77 13.30 7.85
C ILE A 60 4.71 14.31 8.98
N ARG A 61 4.94 13.82 10.19
CA ARG A 61 5.02 14.61 11.41
C ARG A 61 6.22 14.13 12.24
N PRO A 62 6.94 15.02 12.93
CA PRO A 62 8.09 14.63 13.74
C PRO A 62 7.79 13.63 14.86
N ASP A 63 6.53 13.53 15.28
CA ASP A 63 6.06 12.66 16.36
C ASP A 63 5.65 11.24 15.89
N LEU A 64 5.77 10.94 14.59
CA LEU A 64 5.55 9.58 14.10
C LEU A 64 6.49 8.60 14.79
N TRP A 65 5.92 7.49 15.28
CA TRP A 65 6.55 6.58 16.24
C TRP A 65 7.94 6.09 15.80
N PHE A 66 8.12 5.86 14.50
CA PHE A 66 9.34 5.28 13.97
C PHE A 66 10.54 6.24 14.04
N PHE A 67 10.34 7.56 14.02
CA PHE A 67 11.44 8.52 14.10
C PHE A 67 12.14 8.48 15.45
N ASN A 68 11.42 8.15 16.53
CA ASN A 68 11.98 8.07 17.87
C ASN A 68 12.89 6.84 18.08
N CYS A 69 12.75 5.81 17.25
CA CYS A 69 13.52 4.58 17.38
C CYS A 69 14.44 4.27 16.19
N HIS A 70 14.31 5.00 15.08
CA HIS A 70 15.03 4.70 13.84
C HIS A 70 15.60 5.99 13.22
N PHE A 71 16.81 6.42 13.60
CA PHE A 71 17.64 5.96 14.72
C PHE A 71 17.71 7.03 15.80
N ILE A 72 18.14 6.67 17.00
CA ILE A 72 18.40 7.65 18.06
C ILE A 72 19.54 8.57 17.59
N GLY A 73 19.22 9.86 17.41
CA GLY A 73 20.17 10.88 16.93
C GLY A 73 20.30 11.01 15.41
N ASP A 74 19.64 10.13 14.64
CA ASP A 74 19.61 10.17 13.17
C ASP A 74 18.22 9.69 12.66
N PRO A 75 17.16 10.49 12.88
CA PRO A 75 15.79 10.06 12.63
C PRO A 75 15.49 10.00 11.12
N VAL A 76 15.02 8.84 10.67
CA VAL A 76 14.65 8.56 9.29
C VAL A 76 13.55 7.51 9.22
N MET A 77 12.53 7.72 8.37
CA MET A 77 11.50 6.70 8.16
C MET A 77 12.15 5.40 7.67
N PRO A 78 11.88 4.24 8.29
CA PRO A 78 12.36 2.96 7.80
C PRO A 78 11.90 2.72 6.35
N GLY A 79 12.84 2.52 5.43
CA GLY A 79 12.52 2.28 4.01
C GLY A 79 11.60 1.07 3.79
N CYS A 80 11.68 0.06 4.67
CA CYS A 80 10.80 -1.11 4.65
C CYS A 80 9.32 -0.77 4.90
N LEU A 81 9.01 0.27 5.69
CA LEU A 81 7.63 0.70 5.92
C LEU A 81 7.04 1.39 4.69
N GLY A 82 7.87 2.15 3.96
CA GLY A 82 7.47 2.70 2.65
C GLY A 82 7.21 1.62 1.61
N LEU A 83 8.03 0.56 1.61
CA LEU A 83 7.80 -0.63 0.77
C LEU A 83 6.54 -1.40 1.18
N ASP A 84 6.28 -1.53 2.48
CA ASP A 84 5.08 -2.20 2.98
C ASP A 84 3.80 -1.48 2.58
N ALA A 85 3.78 -0.14 2.60
CA ALA A 85 2.66 0.65 2.07
C ALA A 85 2.31 0.25 0.62
N MET A 86 3.30 -0.02 -0.23
CA MET A 86 3.08 -0.43 -1.62
C MET A 86 2.41 -1.81 -1.72
N TRP A 87 2.79 -2.77 -0.87
CA TRP A 87 2.09 -4.05 -0.76
C TRP A 87 0.68 -3.89 -0.18
N GLN A 88 0.52 -3.08 0.87
CA GLN A 88 -0.79 -2.78 1.45
C GLN A 88 -1.76 -2.23 0.39
N LEU A 89 -1.32 -1.25 -0.40
CA LEU A 89 -2.12 -0.66 -1.48
C LEU A 89 -2.42 -1.66 -2.61
N THR A 90 -1.44 -2.50 -2.99
CA THR A 90 -1.64 -3.56 -3.97
C THR A 90 -2.66 -4.62 -3.49
N GLY A 91 -2.63 -4.98 -2.20
CA GLY A 91 -3.63 -5.86 -1.59
C GLY A 91 -5.00 -5.21 -1.43
N PHE A 92 -5.02 -3.91 -1.12
CA PHE A 92 -6.26 -3.12 -1.09
C PHE A 92 -6.91 -3.09 -2.47
N PHE A 93 -6.14 -2.93 -3.55
CA PHE A 93 -6.63 -3.00 -4.93
C PHE A 93 -7.40 -4.31 -5.19
N LEU A 94 -6.80 -5.45 -4.84
CA LEU A 94 -7.44 -6.76 -5.02
C LEU A 94 -8.77 -6.85 -4.27
N THR A 95 -8.79 -6.38 -3.03
CA THR A 95 -10.01 -6.35 -2.22
C THR A 95 -11.06 -5.43 -2.83
N TRP A 96 -10.64 -4.26 -3.30
CA TRP A 96 -11.48 -3.25 -3.93
C TRP A 96 -12.11 -3.73 -5.24
N ILE A 97 -11.40 -4.54 -6.04
CA ILE A 97 -11.98 -5.21 -7.22
C ILE A 97 -12.82 -6.46 -6.89
N GLY A 98 -13.01 -6.78 -5.60
CA GLY A 98 -13.87 -7.85 -5.15
C GLY A 98 -13.19 -9.22 -5.02
N ALA A 99 -11.86 -9.29 -4.96
CA ALA A 99 -11.16 -10.54 -4.72
C ALA A 99 -11.44 -11.06 -3.28
N PRO A 100 -11.86 -12.34 -3.13
CA PRO A 100 -12.11 -12.91 -1.81
C PRO A 100 -10.80 -13.33 -1.10
N GLY A 101 -10.83 -13.37 0.23
CA GLY A 101 -9.74 -13.91 1.04
C GLY A 101 -8.88 -12.84 1.72
N ARG A 102 -7.80 -13.29 2.37
CA ARG A 102 -6.87 -12.46 3.14
C ARG A 102 -5.60 -12.20 2.33
N GLY A 103 -5.13 -10.96 2.33
CA GLY A 103 -3.93 -10.54 1.61
C GLY A 103 -2.64 -11.07 2.24
N ARG A 104 -1.69 -11.51 1.41
CA ARG A 104 -0.30 -11.79 1.77
C ARG A 104 0.64 -11.23 0.71
N ALA A 105 1.64 -10.47 1.13
CA ALA A 105 2.74 -10.09 0.26
C ALA A 105 3.54 -11.33 -0.14
N LEU A 106 3.86 -11.45 -1.43
CA LEU A 106 4.61 -12.55 -2.05
C LEU A 106 6.00 -12.09 -2.52
N GLY A 107 6.43 -10.93 -2.04
CA GLY A 107 7.70 -10.29 -2.38
C GLY A 107 7.60 -9.29 -3.53
N CYS A 108 8.77 -8.98 -4.08
CA CYS A 108 8.98 -8.04 -5.18
C CYS A 108 10.08 -8.59 -6.11
N GLY A 109 10.31 -7.93 -7.24
CA GLY A 109 11.45 -8.19 -8.11
C GLY A 109 12.66 -7.33 -7.74
N GLU A 110 12.52 -6.01 -7.92
CA GLU A 110 13.57 -5.02 -7.63
C GLU A 110 13.04 -3.96 -6.67
N VAL A 111 13.89 -3.50 -5.75
CA VAL A 111 13.63 -2.34 -4.89
C VAL A 111 14.86 -1.43 -4.91
N LYS A 112 14.63 -0.13 -5.09
CA LYS A 112 15.66 0.90 -5.06
C LYS A 112 15.30 1.97 -4.03
N PHE A 113 16.27 2.29 -3.17
CA PHE A 113 16.20 3.42 -2.24
C PHE A 113 17.26 4.45 -2.63
N THR A 114 16.83 5.62 -3.10
CA THR A 114 17.70 6.69 -3.62
C THR A 114 17.57 8.01 -2.87
N GLY A 115 16.76 8.02 -1.82
CA GLY A 115 16.56 9.15 -0.91
C GLY A 115 15.99 8.66 0.41
N GLN A 116 15.43 9.56 1.19
CA GLN A 116 14.96 9.28 2.54
C GLN A 116 13.84 10.23 2.95
N VAL A 117 13.06 9.84 3.96
CA VAL A 117 12.05 10.71 4.59
C VAL A 117 12.55 11.12 5.97
N LEU A 118 12.71 12.43 6.15
CA LEU A 118 13.15 13.04 7.40
C LEU A 118 11.93 13.57 8.19
N PRO A 119 12.07 13.83 9.51
CA PRO A 119 11.00 14.42 10.32
C PRO A 119 10.51 15.80 9.84
N THR A 120 11.32 16.49 9.04
CA THR A 120 11.02 17.81 8.46
C THR A 120 10.23 17.72 7.14
N ALA A 121 10.04 16.53 6.59
CA ALA A 121 9.21 16.35 5.41
C ALA A 121 7.74 16.62 5.74
N THR A 122 6.92 16.90 4.73
CA THR A 122 5.50 17.20 4.93
C THR A 122 4.61 16.06 4.46
N LEU A 123 4.90 15.51 3.29
CA LEU A 123 4.01 14.56 2.64
C LEU A 123 4.81 13.46 1.94
N VAL A 124 4.40 12.22 2.19
CA VAL A 124 4.77 11.09 1.36
C VAL A 124 3.61 10.76 0.43
N THR A 125 3.92 10.53 -0.85
CA THR A 125 2.96 10.09 -1.87
C THR A 125 3.39 8.73 -2.41
N TYR A 126 2.46 7.79 -2.44
CA TYR A 126 2.62 6.47 -3.05
C TYR A 126 1.85 6.46 -4.37
N GLU A 127 2.50 6.01 -5.44
CA GLU A 127 1.85 5.76 -6.72
C GLU A 127 2.10 4.32 -7.15
N ILE A 128 1.03 3.56 -7.31
CA ILE A 128 1.04 2.13 -7.65
C ILE A 128 0.36 1.96 -8.99
N GLU A 129 1.02 1.28 -9.91
CA GLU A 129 0.46 0.91 -11.21
C GLU A 129 0.34 -0.61 -11.30
N ILE A 130 -0.87 -1.09 -11.59
CA ILE A 130 -1.12 -2.51 -11.72
C ILE A 130 -0.61 -2.96 -13.08
N SER A 131 0.30 -3.93 -13.09
CA SER A 131 0.82 -4.51 -14.34
C SER A 131 0.03 -5.76 -14.74
N ARG A 132 -0.45 -6.53 -13.75
CA ARG A 132 -1.20 -7.76 -14.00
C ARG A 132 -2.13 -8.13 -12.84
N VAL A 133 -3.31 -8.63 -13.17
CA VAL A 133 -4.19 -9.35 -12.24
C VAL A 133 -4.35 -10.79 -12.72
N ILE A 134 -4.13 -11.75 -11.83
CA ILE A 134 -4.34 -13.17 -12.06
C ILE A 134 -5.54 -13.60 -11.22
N ASN A 135 -6.62 -14.04 -11.87
CA ASN A 135 -7.83 -14.52 -11.21
C ASN A 135 -8.08 -15.99 -11.60
N ARG A 136 -7.34 -16.91 -10.96
CA ARG A 136 -7.45 -18.36 -11.17
C ARG A 136 -7.55 -19.07 -9.80
N LYS A 137 -6.85 -20.19 -9.61
CA LYS A 137 -6.79 -20.91 -8.32
C LYS A 137 -6.28 -20.03 -7.18
N LEU A 138 -5.31 -19.16 -7.46
CA LEU A 138 -4.84 -18.10 -6.58
C LEU A 138 -5.19 -16.76 -7.23
N VAL A 139 -5.80 -15.85 -6.47
CA VAL A 139 -6.02 -14.47 -6.91
C VAL A 139 -4.81 -13.64 -6.50
N MET A 140 -4.19 -12.94 -7.45
CA MET A 140 -2.95 -12.18 -7.21
C MET A 140 -2.88 -10.94 -8.11
N ALA A 141 -2.29 -9.87 -7.60
CA ALA A 141 -1.88 -8.71 -8.39
C ALA A 141 -0.36 -8.62 -8.44
N GLN A 142 0.13 -8.15 -9.59
CA GLN A 142 1.48 -7.67 -9.78
C GLN A 142 1.43 -6.18 -10.07
N SER A 143 2.32 -5.41 -9.47
CA SER A 143 2.38 -3.95 -9.61
C SER A 143 3.80 -3.42 -9.61
N ASP A 144 3.96 -2.26 -10.23
CA ASP A 144 5.12 -1.40 -10.07
C ASP A 144 4.72 -0.20 -9.22
N ALA A 145 5.65 0.33 -8.44
CA ALA A 145 5.37 1.41 -7.52
C ALA A 145 6.52 2.40 -7.43
N ARG A 146 6.17 3.64 -7.12
CA ARG A 146 7.09 4.68 -6.70
C ARG A 146 6.59 5.39 -5.46
N MET A 147 7.53 5.87 -4.65
CA MET A 147 7.26 6.69 -3.48
C MET A 147 8.02 7.99 -3.61
N LEU A 148 7.27 9.08 -3.40
CA LEU A 148 7.77 10.44 -3.41
C LEU A 148 7.69 11.01 -2.00
N VAL A 149 8.63 11.89 -1.68
CA VAL A 149 8.58 12.76 -0.49
C VAL A 149 8.61 14.19 -0.97
N ASP A 150 7.61 14.99 -0.58
CA ASP A 150 7.45 16.38 -0.99
C ASP A 150 7.61 16.59 -2.51
N GLY A 151 7.06 15.67 -3.30
CA GLY A 151 7.11 15.69 -4.78
C GLY A 151 8.39 15.13 -5.42
N ARG A 152 9.40 14.74 -4.65
CA ARG A 152 10.62 14.09 -5.15
C ARG A 152 10.54 12.58 -5.01
N GLU A 153 10.69 11.85 -6.13
CA GLU A 153 10.81 10.39 -6.11
C GLU A 153 12.08 9.96 -5.35
N ILE A 154 11.90 9.03 -4.40
CA ILE A 154 12.98 8.49 -3.58
C ILE A 154 13.05 6.96 -3.66
N TYR A 155 11.91 6.28 -3.76
CA TYR A 155 11.86 4.81 -3.86
C TYR A 155 11.17 4.35 -5.13
N ALA A 156 11.65 3.24 -5.68
CA ALA A 156 11.00 2.51 -6.75
C ALA A 156 10.97 1.02 -6.40
N ALA A 157 9.84 0.37 -6.68
CA ALA A 157 9.68 -1.07 -6.56
C ALA A 157 9.07 -1.63 -7.84
N LYS A 158 9.63 -2.74 -8.31
CA LYS A 158 9.19 -3.46 -9.52
C LYS A 158 8.71 -4.85 -9.16
N ASP A 159 7.71 -5.32 -9.87
CA ASP A 159 7.15 -6.67 -9.72
C ASP A 159 6.73 -7.00 -8.27
N LEU A 160 6.15 -6.03 -7.56
CA LEU A 160 5.47 -6.27 -6.28
C LEU A 160 4.37 -7.30 -6.51
N ARG A 161 4.27 -8.30 -5.64
CA ARG A 161 3.25 -9.35 -5.73
C ARG A 161 2.47 -9.44 -4.43
N VAL A 162 1.15 -9.44 -4.53
CA VAL A 162 0.24 -9.69 -3.40
C VAL A 162 -0.81 -10.71 -3.82
N GLY A 163 -0.98 -11.75 -3.02
CA GLY A 163 -1.99 -12.79 -3.23
C GLY A 163 -3.12 -12.73 -2.21
N MET A 164 -4.29 -13.24 -2.58
CA MET A 164 -5.46 -13.37 -1.71
C MET A 164 -5.74 -14.85 -1.41
N PHE A 165 -5.91 -15.17 -0.14
CA PHE A 165 -6.00 -16.54 0.36
C PHE A 165 -7.28 -16.74 1.17
N THR A 166 -8.13 -17.68 0.76
CA THR A 166 -9.35 -18.03 1.49
C THR A 166 -9.07 -18.86 2.75
N SER A 167 -7.95 -19.59 2.76
CA SER A 167 -7.34 -20.18 3.96
C SER A 167 -5.84 -19.85 3.97
N THR A 168 -5.33 -19.50 5.15
CA THR A 168 -3.91 -19.18 5.37
C THR A 168 -3.20 -20.22 6.24
N GLU A 169 -3.83 -21.38 6.48
CA GLU A 169 -3.26 -22.43 7.35
C GLU A 169 -2.06 -23.14 6.73
N ASN A 170 -1.99 -23.19 5.39
CA ASN A 170 -0.93 -23.85 4.64
C ASN A 170 -0.02 -22.84 3.89
N PHE A 171 -0.01 -21.60 4.35
CA PHE A 171 0.81 -20.55 3.76
C PHE A 171 2.26 -20.63 4.25
#